data_AF-A0A352B6G0-F1
#
_entry.id   AF-A0A352B6G0-F1
#
_cell.length_a   1.000
_cell.length_b   1.000
_cell.length_c   1.000
_cell.angle_alpha   90.00
_cell.angle_beta   90.00
_cell.angle_gamma   90.00
#
_symmetry.space_group_name_H-M   'P 1'
#
loop_
_entity.id
_entity.type
_entity.pdbx_description
1 polymer ?
#
loop_
_entity_poly.entity_id
_entity_poly.type
_entity_poly.pdbx_seq_one_letter_code
_entity_poly.pdbx_strand_id
1 'polypeptide(L)'
;MHWTRAKLDDHLSRRLEPVLSSRRTAAVAVEAVWRLSIPARGAALDLFEIAAAANEEIAFQFLLHVQAAVDRRGIQGLQGWLLEILDRYDRDGMYPAIAYLRTVGEGEATAVGEVALAPLAGRLETFLAALGGERHAIIAGVGPTTDGDHLILPERFHLAPTAEDNRTLYRWAATLLWAQLHRATFRLPSGWGDSAVDDLGRLDHFLSSFADPPLAAHLYLLAETVRLEAALGRELPGLARAAAAAKGALLATDLGRDHALLPPRARLCASLTRWLLGGNPGEAATVAHLLTPLATDSATVAASCAAVTACYPHLARLPGDGAMALPYLAALQPKRVAEALRRQR
;
A
#
# COMPACT_ATOMS: atom_id res chain seq x y z
N MET A 1 32.18 -1.17 28.84
CA MET A 1 31.73 -1.16 30.25
C MET A 1 30.62 -2.20 30.44
N HIS A 2 30.61 -2.95 31.55
CA HIS A 2 29.47 -3.82 31.87
C HIS A 2 28.34 -3.01 32.50
N TRP A 3 27.28 -2.78 31.73
CA TRP A 3 26.06 -2.10 32.19
C TRP A 3 25.22 -3.02 33.09
N THR A 4 24.85 -2.53 34.27
CA THR A 4 23.78 -3.13 35.10
C THR A 4 22.51 -2.31 34.91
N ARG A 5 21.34 -2.92 35.16
CA ARG A 5 20.05 -2.25 35.00
C ARG A 5 19.93 -1.00 35.86
N ALA A 6 20.42 -1.05 37.11
CA ALA A 6 20.46 0.10 38.01
C ALA A 6 21.39 1.23 37.52
N LYS A 7 22.56 0.89 36.97
CA LYS A 7 23.48 1.89 36.39
C LYS A 7 22.89 2.53 35.14
N LEU A 8 22.17 1.75 34.33
CA LEU A 8 21.51 2.25 33.14
C LEU A 8 20.34 3.18 33.50
N ASP A 9 19.53 2.82 34.48
CA ASP A 9 18.42 3.64 34.96
C ASP A 9 18.90 4.99 35.52
N ASP A 10 19.93 4.98 36.37
CA ASP A 10 20.55 6.21 36.88
C ASP A 10 21.15 7.07 35.75
N HIS A 11 21.84 6.45 34.80
CA HIS A 11 22.45 7.14 33.68
C HIS A 11 21.41 7.81 32.76
N LEU A 12 20.39 7.05 32.34
CA LEU A 12 19.32 7.57 31.48
C LEU A 12 18.49 8.62 32.20
N SER A 13 18.18 8.44 33.48
CA SER A 13 17.46 9.43 34.27
C SER A 13 18.23 10.75 34.33
N ARG A 14 19.52 10.71 34.62
CA ARG A 14 20.36 11.93 34.66
C ARG A 14 20.50 12.60 33.29
N ARG A 15 20.68 11.83 32.21
CA ARG A 15 20.86 12.40 30.86
C ARG A 15 19.56 12.95 30.26
N LEU A 16 18.43 12.36 30.61
CA LEU A 16 17.12 12.72 30.06
C LEU A 16 16.29 13.62 30.98
N GLU A 17 16.81 14.01 32.15
CA GLU A 17 16.12 14.86 33.12
C GLU A 17 15.34 16.03 32.49
N PRO A 18 15.84 16.76 31.47
CA PRO A 18 15.10 17.86 30.84
C PRO A 18 13.76 17.46 30.18
N VAL A 19 13.61 16.20 29.79
CA VAL A 19 12.43 15.68 29.06
C VAL A 19 11.58 14.71 29.88
N LEU A 20 12.02 14.40 31.10
CA LEU A 20 11.28 13.57 32.04
C LEU A 20 10.28 14.41 32.84
N SER A 21 9.29 13.72 33.41
CA SER A 21 8.29 14.32 34.31
C SER A 21 7.78 13.27 35.28
N SER A 22 6.93 13.67 36.23
CA SER A 22 6.27 12.73 37.15
C SER A 22 5.49 11.61 36.46
N ARG A 23 5.04 11.81 35.21
CA ARG A 23 4.31 10.81 34.41
C ARG A 23 5.16 10.15 33.31
N ARG A 24 6.40 10.61 33.10
CA ARG A 24 7.31 10.13 32.04
C ARG A 24 8.70 9.94 32.63
N THR A 25 9.05 8.70 32.92
CA THR A 25 10.32 8.33 33.54
C THR A 25 11.24 7.61 32.53
N ALA A 26 12.51 7.45 32.89
CA ALA A 26 13.48 6.71 32.08
C ALA A 26 13.16 5.20 31.98
N ALA A 27 12.24 4.67 32.82
CA ALA A 27 11.96 3.24 32.92
C ALA A 27 11.62 2.60 31.56
N VAL A 28 10.82 3.27 30.71
CA VAL A 28 10.45 2.73 29.40
C VAL A 28 11.67 2.64 28.46
N ALA A 29 12.57 3.63 28.51
CA ALA A 29 13.81 3.61 27.75
C ALA A 29 14.78 2.53 28.28
N VAL A 30 14.86 2.34 29.60
CA VAL A 30 15.63 1.25 30.23
C VAL A 30 15.12 -0.11 29.76
N GLU A 31 13.80 -0.33 29.73
CA GLU A 31 13.21 -1.58 29.23
C GLU A 31 13.56 -1.81 27.75
N ALA A 32 13.41 -0.79 26.91
CA ALA A 32 13.71 -0.89 25.48
C ALA A 32 15.18 -1.29 25.24
N VAL A 33 16.11 -0.65 25.94
CA VAL A 33 17.55 -0.96 25.86
C VAL A 33 17.88 -2.34 26.44
N TRP A 34 17.15 -2.79 27.46
CA TRP A 34 17.43 -4.08 28.10
C TRP A 34 17.00 -5.28 27.25
N ARG A 35 15.99 -5.11 26.39
CA ARG A 35 15.53 -6.14 25.43
C ARG A 35 16.55 -6.43 24.32
N LEU A 36 17.44 -5.47 24.05
CA LEU A 36 18.49 -5.63 23.04
C LEU A 36 19.49 -6.71 23.44
N SER A 37 20.06 -7.37 22.43
CA SER A 37 21.26 -8.20 22.58
C SER A 37 22.43 -7.37 23.11
N ILE A 38 23.41 -8.01 23.76
CA ILE A 38 24.56 -7.29 24.35
C ILE A 38 25.29 -6.40 23.32
N PRO A 39 25.58 -6.87 22.09
CA PRO A 39 26.23 -6.03 21.07
C PRO A 39 25.35 -4.85 20.63
N ALA A 40 24.04 -5.08 20.45
CA ALA A 40 23.10 -4.02 20.06
C ALA A 40 22.93 -2.97 21.16
N ARG A 41 22.96 -3.39 22.42
CA ARG A 41 22.87 -2.51 23.59
C ARG A 41 24.04 -1.54 23.67
N GLY A 42 25.26 -2.02 23.42
CA GLY A 42 26.45 -1.16 23.39
C GLY A 42 26.32 -0.07 22.33
N ALA A 43 26.07 -0.47 21.09
CA ALA A 43 25.90 0.46 19.97
C ALA A 43 24.77 1.47 20.19
N ALA A 44 23.62 1.02 20.73
CA ALA A 44 22.50 1.89 21.05
C ALA A 44 22.86 2.96 22.08
N LEU A 45 23.63 2.61 23.11
CA LEU A 45 24.04 3.56 24.16
C LEU A 45 25.10 4.54 23.67
N ASP A 46 26.03 4.10 22.82
CA ASP A 46 27.01 5.00 22.22
C ASP A 46 26.34 6.05 21.32
N LEU A 47 25.36 5.60 20.50
CA LEU A 47 24.58 6.49 19.63
C LEU A 47 23.59 7.37 20.41
N PHE A 48 23.06 6.88 21.54
CA PHE A 48 22.24 7.68 22.44
C PHE A 48 22.99 8.91 22.96
N GLU A 49 24.28 8.80 23.30
CA GLU A 49 25.06 9.97 23.75
C GLU A 49 25.18 11.04 22.64
N ILE A 50 25.30 10.62 21.39
CA ILE A 50 25.32 11.53 20.24
C ILE A 50 23.96 12.23 20.11
N ALA A 51 22.88 11.46 20.15
CA ALA A 51 21.52 12.01 20.09
C ALA A 51 21.25 12.98 21.25
N ALA A 52 21.65 12.63 22.47
CA ALA A 52 21.43 13.42 23.68
C ALA A 52 22.33 14.66 23.76
N ALA A 53 23.40 14.73 22.96
CA ALA A 53 24.17 15.96 22.78
C ALA A 53 23.49 16.93 21.79
N ALA A 54 22.72 16.41 20.83
CA ALA A 54 21.95 17.23 19.89
C ALA A 54 20.62 17.70 20.50
N ASN A 55 19.83 16.77 21.05
CA ASN A 55 18.55 17.04 21.67
C ASN A 55 18.06 15.86 22.54
N GLU A 56 17.72 16.13 23.80
CA GLU A 56 17.32 15.10 24.77
C GLU A 56 15.98 14.41 24.41
N GLU A 57 15.05 15.11 23.75
CA GLU A 57 13.78 14.53 23.31
C GLU A 57 14.02 13.56 22.15
N ILE A 58 14.85 13.93 21.17
CA ILE A 58 15.28 13.04 20.09
C ILE A 58 15.97 11.80 20.66
N ALA A 59 16.86 11.97 21.65
CA ALA A 59 17.54 10.85 22.30
C ALA A 59 16.57 9.91 23.03
N PHE A 60 15.59 10.46 23.72
CA PHE A 60 14.55 9.67 24.37
C PHE A 60 13.75 8.85 23.35
N GLN A 61 13.26 9.49 22.28
CA GLN A 61 12.48 8.82 21.24
C GLN A 61 13.32 7.79 20.47
N PHE A 62 14.60 8.06 20.22
CA PHE A 62 15.55 7.08 19.65
C PHE A 62 15.58 5.79 20.46
N LEU A 63 15.74 5.87 21.78
CA LEU A 63 15.75 4.69 22.65
C LEU A 63 14.42 3.94 22.67
N LEU A 64 13.28 4.63 22.54
CA LEU A 64 11.98 3.95 22.44
C LEU A 64 11.83 3.14 21.16
N HIS A 65 12.47 3.55 20.07
CA HIS A 65 12.35 2.93 18.75
C HIS A 65 13.57 2.07 18.36
N VAL A 66 14.62 2.02 19.18
CA VAL A 66 15.88 1.34 18.86
C VAL A 66 15.73 -0.17 18.65
N GLN A 67 14.83 -0.84 19.37
CA GLN A 67 14.58 -2.27 19.15
C GLN A 67 14.04 -2.51 17.74
N ALA A 68 13.05 -1.73 17.32
CA ALA A 68 12.49 -1.81 15.97
C ALA A 68 13.55 -1.50 14.91
N ALA A 69 14.44 -0.55 15.19
CA ALA A 69 15.56 -0.22 14.30
C ALA A 69 16.58 -1.37 14.19
N VAL A 70 16.94 -2.01 15.30
CA VAL A 70 17.83 -3.19 15.31
C VAL A 70 17.20 -4.36 14.59
N ASP A 71 15.92 -4.64 14.83
CA ASP A 71 15.20 -5.76 14.20
C ASP A 71 15.15 -5.62 12.67
N ARG A 72 15.19 -4.38 12.15
CA ARG A 72 15.05 -4.08 10.73
C ARG A 72 16.38 -3.82 10.03
N ARG A 73 17.17 -2.89 10.55
CA ARG A 73 18.39 -2.39 9.91
C ARG A 73 19.64 -3.12 10.41
N GLY A 74 19.49 -3.97 11.43
CA GLY A 74 20.60 -4.58 12.13
C GLY A 74 21.40 -3.56 12.93
N ILE A 75 22.37 -4.05 13.70
CA ILE A 75 23.22 -3.21 14.56
C ILE A 75 24.03 -2.20 13.73
N GLN A 76 24.51 -2.62 12.55
CA GLN A 76 25.33 -1.79 11.67
C GLN A 76 24.55 -0.63 11.04
N GLY A 77 23.22 -0.75 10.94
CA GLY A 77 22.37 0.31 10.37
C GLY A 77 21.94 1.40 11.35
N LEU A 78 22.21 1.22 12.66
CA LEU A 78 21.76 2.18 13.68
C LEU A 78 22.42 3.56 13.53
N GLN A 79 23.69 3.61 13.15
CA GLN A 79 24.40 4.87 12.99
C GLN A 79 23.86 5.68 11.81
N GLY A 80 23.66 5.03 10.66
CA GLY A 80 23.05 5.67 9.49
C GLY A 80 21.64 6.18 9.78
N TRP A 81 20.86 5.38 10.50
CA TRP A 81 19.53 5.77 10.95
C TRP A 81 19.55 7.01 11.87
N LEU A 82 20.45 7.07 12.85
CA LEU A 82 20.58 8.25 13.69
C LEU A 82 20.97 9.49 12.87
N LEU A 83 21.88 9.36 11.89
CA LEU A 83 22.26 10.46 11.02
C LEU A 83 21.08 11.01 10.22
N GLU A 84 20.20 10.15 9.69
CA GLU A 84 18.98 10.57 8.99
C GLU A 84 18.01 11.33 9.92
N ILE A 85 17.90 10.90 11.17
CA ILE A 85 17.07 11.58 12.19
C ILE A 85 17.63 12.97 12.47
N LEU A 86 18.95 13.07 12.68
CA LEU A 86 19.62 14.35 12.97
C LEU A 86 19.59 15.29 11.76
N ASP A 87 19.78 14.79 10.54
CA ASP A 87 19.66 15.58 9.32
C ASP A 87 18.24 16.15 9.12
N ARG A 88 17.21 15.38 9.48
CA ARG A 88 15.82 15.87 9.47
C ARG A 88 15.55 16.83 10.63
N TYR A 89 16.16 16.61 11.79
CA TYR A 89 16.08 17.54 12.92
C TYR A 89 16.68 18.90 12.56
N ASP A 90 17.84 18.91 11.91
CA ASP A 90 18.55 20.12 11.51
C ASP A 90 17.80 20.90 10.42
N ARG A 91 17.16 20.19 9.48
CA ARG A 91 16.43 20.82 8.36
C ARG A 91 15.01 21.26 8.71
N ASP A 92 14.26 20.38 9.37
CA ASP A 92 12.80 20.50 9.51
C ASP A 92 12.36 20.68 10.99
N GLY A 93 13.29 20.52 11.93
CA GLY A 93 13.04 20.64 13.37
C GLY A 93 12.61 19.34 14.06
N MET A 94 12.31 19.46 15.36
CA MET A 94 12.06 18.33 16.26
C MET A 94 10.87 17.45 15.87
N TYR A 95 9.70 18.04 15.63
CA TYR A 95 8.47 17.26 15.41
C TYR A 95 8.54 16.39 14.14
N PRO A 96 9.03 16.89 12.98
CA PRO A 96 9.26 16.04 11.80
C PRO A 96 10.27 14.91 12.05
N ALA A 97 11.35 15.17 12.81
CA ALA A 97 12.32 14.15 13.16
C ALA A 97 11.72 13.05 14.08
N ILE A 98 10.88 13.43 15.05
CA ILE A 98 10.14 12.48 15.90
C ILE A 98 9.13 11.67 15.08
N ALA A 99 8.44 12.30 14.12
CA ALA A 99 7.56 11.60 13.20
C ALA A 99 8.34 10.51 12.43
N TYR A 100 9.50 10.86 11.88
CA TYR A 100 10.39 9.91 11.19
C TYR A 100 10.93 8.79 12.10
N LEU A 101 11.27 9.10 13.35
CA LEU A 101 11.66 8.10 14.36
C LEU A 101 10.55 7.04 14.54
N ARG A 102 9.29 7.46 14.58
CA ARG A 102 8.13 6.56 14.69
C ARG A 102 7.92 5.73 13.42
N THR A 103 8.27 6.28 12.26
CA THR A 103 8.22 5.56 10.97
C THR A 103 9.34 4.54 10.80
N VAL A 104 10.16 4.27 11.82
CA VAL A 104 11.09 3.13 11.77
C VAL A 104 10.36 1.81 11.98
N GLY A 105 9.06 1.91 12.34
CA GLY A 105 8.02 0.93 12.07
C GLY A 105 7.54 0.85 10.60
N GLU A 106 8.02 1.69 9.69
CA GLU A 106 7.45 1.92 8.34
C GLU A 106 8.48 2.07 7.17
N GLY A 107 9.81 1.94 7.38
CA GLY A 107 10.80 1.69 6.29
C GLY A 107 12.28 1.90 6.71
N GLU A 108 13.34 1.30 6.15
CA GLU A 108 13.57 0.28 5.12
C GLU A 108 14.55 -0.77 5.71
N ALA A 109 14.06 -1.97 6.02
CA ALA A 109 14.80 -3.18 5.73
C ALA A 109 14.28 -3.62 4.38
N THR A 110 15.13 -4.04 3.43
CA THR A 110 14.62 -4.76 2.25
C THR A 110 13.85 -5.95 2.77
N ALA A 111 12.52 -5.91 2.70
CA ALA A 111 11.69 -7.03 3.12
C ALA A 111 12.17 -8.25 2.34
N VAL A 112 12.21 -9.43 2.98
CA VAL A 112 12.55 -10.66 2.26
C VAL A 112 11.61 -10.79 1.06
N GLY A 113 12.18 -10.91 -0.13
CA GLY A 113 11.40 -10.95 -1.37
C GLY A 113 11.03 -9.60 -1.96
N GLU A 114 11.51 -8.47 -1.43
CA GLU A 114 11.28 -7.15 -2.02
C GLU A 114 11.89 -7.02 -3.42
N VAL A 115 11.22 -6.26 -4.27
CA VAL A 115 11.62 -5.98 -5.65
C VAL A 115 11.58 -4.48 -5.90
N ALA A 116 12.66 -3.92 -6.44
CA ALA A 116 12.71 -2.52 -6.85
C ALA A 116 12.18 -2.33 -8.29
N LEU A 117 11.52 -1.19 -8.54
CA LEU A 117 10.96 -0.83 -9.84
C LEU A 117 12.04 -0.46 -10.87
N ALA A 118 13.06 0.31 -10.46
CA ALA A 118 14.09 0.86 -11.35
C ALA A 118 14.70 -0.16 -12.35
N PRO A 119 15.14 -1.37 -11.92
CA PRO A 119 15.69 -2.37 -12.86
C PRO A 119 14.65 -3.04 -13.76
N LEU A 120 13.35 -2.89 -13.47
CA LEU A 120 12.25 -3.51 -14.20
C LEU A 120 11.54 -2.55 -15.16
N ALA A 121 11.49 -1.26 -14.84
CA ALA A 121 10.67 -0.26 -15.53
C ALA A 121 10.84 -0.32 -17.05
N GLY A 122 12.05 -0.15 -17.58
CA GLY A 122 12.28 -0.17 -19.04
C GLY A 122 11.89 -1.48 -19.73
N ARG A 123 12.04 -2.63 -19.04
CA ARG A 123 11.61 -3.93 -19.56
C ARG A 123 10.08 -4.04 -19.57
N LEU A 124 9.42 -3.54 -18.52
CA LEU A 124 7.97 -3.51 -18.43
C LEU A 124 7.37 -2.58 -19.50
N GLU A 125 7.93 -1.39 -19.71
CA GLU A 125 7.50 -0.47 -20.77
C GLU A 125 7.59 -1.13 -22.15
N THR A 126 8.71 -1.82 -22.44
CA THR A 126 8.91 -2.54 -23.70
C THR A 126 7.89 -3.67 -23.87
N PHE A 127 7.64 -4.42 -22.79
CA PHE A 127 6.63 -5.48 -22.77
C PHE A 127 5.22 -4.93 -23.04
N LEU A 128 4.82 -3.84 -22.38
CA LEU A 128 3.50 -3.24 -22.56
C LEU A 128 3.33 -2.61 -23.94
N ALA A 129 4.38 -1.97 -24.48
CA ALA A 129 4.37 -1.45 -25.84
C ALA A 129 4.17 -2.57 -26.88
N ALA A 130 4.70 -3.77 -26.63
CA ALA A 130 4.47 -4.93 -27.50
C ALA A 130 3.02 -5.46 -27.44
N LEU A 131 2.25 -5.15 -26.38
CA LEU A 131 0.84 -5.53 -26.26
C LEU A 131 -0.11 -4.57 -26.99
N GLY A 132 0.17 -3.26 -26.92
CA GLY A 132 -0.77 -2.21 -27.36
C GLY A 132 -0.26 -1.29 -28.46
N GLY A 133 1.00 -1.42 -28.90
CA GLY A 133 1.60 -0.55 -29.92
C GLY A 133 2.04 0.83 -29.42
N GLU A 134 1.57 1.26 -28.25
CA GLU A 134 1.92 2.54 -27.62
C GLU A 134 2.79 2.34 -26.37
N ARG A 135 3.80 3.20 -26.22
CA ARG A 135 4.68 3.18 -25.05
C ARG A 135 4.14 4.09 -23.97
N HIS A 136 3.79 3.51 -22.82
CA HIS A 136 3.48 4.26 -21.61
C HIS A 136 4.71 4.33 -20.71
N ALA A 137 5.06 5.53 -20.25
CA ALA A 137 6.13 5.71 -19.28
C ALA A 137 5.70 5.17 -17.92
N ILE A 138 6.61 4.45 -17.26
CA ILE A 138 6.41 3.95 -15.90
C ILE A 138 7.19 4.82 -14.92
N ILE A 139 6.50 5.40 -13.94
CA ILE A 139 7.11 6.25 -12.92
C ILE A 139 6.87 5.69 -11.51
N ALA A 140 7.78 6.01 -10.58
CA ALA A 140 7.63 5.66 -9.18
C ALA A 140 6.56 6.54 -8.49
N GLY A 141 5.78 5.96 -7.59
CA GLY A 141 4.79 6.65 -6.77
C GLY A 141 4.39 5.85 -5.53
N VAL A 142 3.27 6.20 -4.92
CA VAL A 142 2.82 5.59 -3.65
C VAL A 142 2.22 4.19 -3.85
N GLY A 143 1.53 3.95 -4.95
CA GLY A 143 0.91 2.67 -5.24
C GLY A 143 0.50 2.54 -6.70
N PRO A 144 0.09 1.33 -7.15
CA PRO A 144 -0.19 1.07 -8.55
C PRO A 144 -1.44 1.83 -9.03
N THR A 145 -1.26 2.89 -9.82
CA THR A 145 -2.35 3.70 -10.38
C THR A 145 -1.94 4.30 -11.73
N THR A 146 -2.82 5.03 -12.39
CA THR A 146 -2.47 5.78 -13.61
C THR A 146 -3.15 7.14 -13.60
N ASP A 147 -2.46 8.15 -14.13
CA ASP A 147 -3.04 9.48 -14.38
C ASP A 147 -3.42 9.69 -15.85
N GLY A 148 -3.34 8.63 -16.66
CA GLY A 148 -3.64 8.61 -18.09
C GLY A 148 -2.41 8.83 -18.97
N ASP A 149 -1.42 9.59 -18.50
CA ASP A 149 -0.15 9.80 -19.21
C ASP A 149 0.90 8.77 -18.78
N HIS A 150 0.91 8.41 -17.49
CA HIS A 150 1.89 7.51 -16.88
C HIS A 150 1.22 6.32 -16.19
N LEU A 151 1.93 5.20 -16.17
CA LEU A 151 1.65 4.12 -15.23
C LEU A 151 2.49 4.34 -13.99
N ILE A 152 1.83 4.60 -12.86
CA ILE A 152 2.47 4.91 -11.59
C ILE A 152 2.53 3.60 -10.80
N LEU A 153 3.72 3.17 -10.43
CA LEU A 153 3.94 1.97 -9.65
C LEU A 153 4.74 2.31 -8.38
N PRO A 154 4.61 1.54 -7.29
CA PRO A 154 5.45 1.77 -6.12
C PRO A 154 6.92 1.64 -6.49
N GLU A 155 7.81 2.35 -5.79
CA GLU A 155 9.25 2.21 -6.00
C GLU A 155 9.74 0.80 -5.64
N ARG A 156 9.06 0.16 -4.67
CA ARG A 156 9.36 -1.18 -4.17
C ARG A 156 8.06 -1.98 -3.95
N PHE A 157 8.00 -3.24 -4.38
CA PHE A 157 6.94 -4.19 -3.99
C PHE A 157 7.47 -5.25 -3.04
N HIS A 158 6.68 -5.56 -2.02
CA HIS A 158 6.93 -6.63 -1.06
C HIS A 158 5.63 -7.31 -0.59
N LEU A 159 4.65 -7.47 -1.49
CA LEU A 159 3.34 -8.03 -1.13
C LEU A 159 3.42 -9.53 -0.79
N ALA A 160 4.15 -10.29 -1.59
CA ALA A 160 4.26 -11.75 -1.49
C ALA A 160 5.59 -12.16 -0.80
N PRO A 161 5.70 -13.42 -0.32
CA PRO A 161 6.90 -13.89 0.39
C PRO A 161 8.20 -13.86 -0.42
N THR A 162 8.12 -13.99 -1.75
CA THR A 162 9.29 -14.17 -2.60
C THR A 162 9.45 -13.04 -3.62
N ALA A 163 10.70 -12.78 -4.02
CA ALA A 163 11.01 -11.81 -5.06
C ALA A 163 10.48 -12.23 -6.43
N GLU A 164 10.31 -13.53 -6.67
CA GLU A 164 9.72 -14.01 -7.92
C GLU A 164 8.21 -13.71 -7.98
N ASP A 165 7.49 -13.98 -6.90
CA ASP A 165 6.07 -13.64 -6.77
C ASP A 165 5.87 -12.13 -6.87
N ASN A 166 6.69 -11.34 -6.17
CA ASN A 166 6.61 -9.87 -6.24
C ASN A 166 6.95 -9.31 -7.62
N ARG A 167 7.91 -9.87 -8.36
CA ARG A 167 8.15 -9.51 -9.77
C ARG A 167 6.94 -9.83 -10.65
N THR A 168 6.30 -10.97 -10.39
CA THR A 168 5.10 -11.39 -11.12
C THR A 168 3.93 -10.46 -10.83
N LEU A 169 3.70 -10.10 -9.56
CA LEU A 169 2.68 -9.12 -9.16
C LEU A 169 2.98 -7.72 -9.71
N TYR A 170 4.24 -7.29 -9.76
CA TYR A 170 4.64 -6.04 -10.43
C TYR A 170 4.18 -6.00 -11.87
N ARG A 171 4.52 -7.05 -12.62
CA ARG A 171 4.18 -7.17 -14.04
C ARG A 171 2.67 -7.25 -14.21
N TRP A 172 1.97 -7.98 -13.34
CA TRP A 172 0.52 -8.08 -13.38
C TRP A 172 -0.16 -6.74 -13.11
N ALA A 173 0.25 -6.00 -12.08
CA ALA A 173 -0.26 -4.67 -11.77
C ALA A 173 -0.04 -3.70 -12.95
N ALA A 174 1.17 -3.68 -13.51
CA ALA A 174 1.48 -2.86 -14.69
C ALA A 174 0.58 -3.21 -15.90
N THR A 175 0.33 -4.50 -16.13
CA THR A 175 -0.54 -4.99 -17.21
C THR A 175 -2.00 -4.60 -16.97
N LEU A 176 -2.47 -4.65 -15.73
CA LEU A 176 -3.82 -4.20 -15.35
C LEU A 176 -3.99 -2.70 -15.57
N LEU A 177 -3.03 -1.87 -15.16
CA LEU A 177 -3.08 -0.42 -15.39
C LEU A 177 -3.07 -0.09 -16.89
N TRP A 178 -2.23 -0.76 -17.67
CA TRP A 178 -2.27 -0.67 -19.13
C TRP A 178 -3.66 -1.05 -19.68
N ALA A 179 -4.22 -2.17 -19.21
CA ALA A 179 -5.53 -2.65 -19.66
C ALA A 179 -6.66 -1.67 -19.31
N GLN A 180 -6.57 -0.93 -18.19
CA GLN A 180 -7.54 0.11 -17.83
C GLN A 180 -7.59 1.23 -18.90
N LEU A 181 -6.44 1.65 -19.43
CA LEU A 181 -6.37 2.68 -20.46
C LEU A 181 -6.89 2.19 -21.83
N HIS A 182 -6.71 0.90 -22.13
CA HIS A 182 -7.03 0.32 -23.44
C HIS A 182 -8.44 -0.30 -23.52
N ARG A 183 -9.02 -0.73 -22.39
CA ARG A 183 -10.32 -1.42 -22.34
C ARG A 183 -11.45 -0.56 -21.81
N ALA A 184 -11.40 0.73 -22.14
CA ALA A 184 -12.45 1.70 -21.87
C ALA A 184 -12.82 1.90 -20.39
N THR A 185 -11.99 1.47 -19.42
CA THR A 185 -12.28 1.62 -17.98
C THR A 185 -12.62 3.07 -17.58
N PHE A 186 -12.12 4.05 -18.31
CA PHE A 186 -12.39 5.49 -18.09
C PHE A 186 -13.33 6.13 -19.12
N ARG A 187 -13.92 5.34 -20.03
CA ARG A 187 -14.77 5.83 -21.13
C ARG A 187 -16.15 5.16 -21.08
N LEU A 188 -17.12 5.84 -20.50
CA LEU A 188 -18.49 5.33 -20.42
C LEU A 188 -19.28 5.64 -21.71
N PRO A 189 -20.00 4.66 -22.28
CA PRO A 189 -20.70 4.83 -23.54
C PRO A 189 -21.84 5.85 -23.43
N SER A 190 -22.24 6.40 -24.58
CA SER A 190 -23.44 7.25 -24.70
C SER A 190 -24.70 6.49 -24.28
N GLY A 191 -25.59 7.16 -23.55
CA GLY A 191 -26.82 6.56 -23.00
C GLY A 191 -26.68 6.03 -21.58
N TRP A 192 -25.53 6.25 -20.94
CA TRP A 192 -25.28 5.86 -19.56
C TRP A 192 -24.97 7.09 -18.70
N GLY A 193 -25.81 7.37 -17.70
CA GLY A 193 -25.75 8.60 -16.90
C GLY A 193 -26.36 9.83 -17.61
N ASP A 194 -26.09 11.02 -17.09
CA ASP A 194 -26.56 12.29 -17.66
C ASP A 194 -25.92 12.53 -19.05
N SER A 195 -26.79 12.80 -20.04
CA SER A 195 -26.38 13.07 -21.42
C SER A 195 -25.67 14.41 -21.60
N ALA A 196 -25.76 15.32 -20.62
CA ALA A 196 -25.04 16.59 -20.61
C ALA A 196 -23.53 16.44 -20.34
N VAL A 197 -23.08 15.29 -19.86
CA VAL A 197 -21.66 15.01 -19.56
C VAL A 197 -21.00 14.26 -20.71
N ASP A 198 -19.77 14.65 -21.06
CA ASP A 198 -18.96 13.96 -22.07
C ASP A 198 -18.59 12.54 -21.63
N ASP A 199 -18.13 11.71 -22.57
CA ASP A 199 -17.82 10.30 -22.33
C ASP A 199 -16.73 10.07 -21.26
N LEU A 200 -15.82 11.04 -21.10
CA LEU A 200 -14.71 11.02 -20.15
C LEU A 200 -15.11 11.52 -18.74
N GLY A 201 -16.09 12.42 -18.62
CA GLY A 201 -16.60 12.95 -17.35
C GLY A 201 -17.67 12.07 -16.71
N ARG A 202 -18.33 11.19 -17.48
CA ARG A 202 -19.43 10.34 -17.00
C ARG A 202 -19.04 9.41 -15.86
N LEU A 203 -17.80 8.93 -15.81
CA LEU A 203 -17.37 8.03 -14.74
C LEU A 203 -17.33 8.76 -13.40
N ASP A 204 -16.75 9.95 -13.38
CA ASP A 204 -16.70 10.78 -12.19
C ASP A 204 -18.11 11.17 -11.72
N HIS A 205 -18.98 11.53 -12.66
CA HIS A 205 -20.37 11.85 -12.38
C HIS A 205 -21.12 10.65 -11.76
N PHE A 206 -20.96 9.45 -12.33
CA PHE A 206 -21.56 8.24 -11.78
C PHE A 206 -21.07 7.93 -10.38
N LEU A 207 -19.76 7.92 -10.14
CA LEU A 207 -19.21 7.62 -8.82
C LEU A 207 -19.69 8.63 -7.78
N SER A 208 -19.81 9.91 -8.16
CA SER A 208 -20.30 11.00 -7.32
C SER A 208 -21.80 10.94 -7.04
N SER A 209 -22.56 10.13 -7.80
CA SER A 209 -24.00 9.98 -7.60
C SER A 209 -24.38 9.13 -6.37
N PHE A 210 -23.41 8.40 -5.81
CA PHE A 210 -23.59 7.60 -4.60
C PHE A 210 -23.38 8.42 -3.34
N ALA A 211 -24.05 8.03 -2.24
CA ALA A 211 -23.92 8.72 -0.96
C ALA A 211 -22.50 8.68 -0.36
N ASP A 212 -21.74 7.65 -0.70
CA ASP A 212 -20.33 7.44 -0.35
C ASP A 212 -19.53 7.20 -1.65
N PRO A 213 -19.10 8.27 -2.35
CA PRO A 213 -18.35 8.16 -3.59
C PRO A 213 -17.05 7.35 -3.48
N PRO A 214 -16.25 7.47 -2.40
CA PRO A 214 -15.09 6.59 -2.19
C PRO A 214 -15.44 5.10 -2.19
N LEU A 215 -16.53 4.68 -1.53
CA LEU A 215 -16.97 3.29 -1.56
C LEU A 215 -17.36 2.85 -2.98
N ALA A 216 -18.10 3.68 -3.71
CA ALA A 216 -18.47 3.40 -5.10
C ALA A 216 -17.23 3.26 -6.00
N ALA A 217 -16.24 4.13 -5.83
CA ALA A 217 -14.99 4.09 -6.59
C ALA A 217 -14.20 2.80 -6.32
N HIS A 218 -14.13 2.35 -5.06
CA HIS A 218 -13.50 1.07 -4.76
C HIS A 218 -14.25 -0.12 -5.36
N LEU A 219 -15.59 -0.15 -5.25
CA LEU A 219 -16.41 -1.20 -5.87
C LEU A 219 -16.23 -1.24 -7.39
N TYR A 220 -16.14 -0.07 -8.02
CA TYR A 220 -15.86 0.03 -9.45
C TYR A 220 -14.47 -0.50 -9.81
N LEU A 221 -13.44 -0.15 -9.03
CA LEU A 221 -12.09 -0.70 -9.21
C LEU A 221 -12.09 -2.24 -9.08
N LEU A 222 -12.81 -2.81 -8.10
CA LEU A 222 -12.93 -4.26 -7.97
C LEU A 222 -13.64 -4.88 -9.18
N ALA A 223 -14.77 -4.32 -9.60
CA ALA A 223 -15.54 -4.78 -10.76
C ALA A 223 -14.70 -4.77 -12.04
N GLU A 224 -13.97 -3.68 -12.28
CA GLU A 224 -13.06 -3.55 -13.40
C GLU A 224 -11.89 -4.51 -13.29
N THR A 225 -11.36 -4.75 -12.09
CA THR A 225 -10.28 -5.75 -11.91
C THR A 225 -10.78 -7.14 -12.30
N VAL A 226 -11.97 -7.57 -11.88
CA VAL A 226 -12.56 -8.86 -12.29
C VAL A 226 -12.69 -8.96 -13.81
N ARG A 227 -13.22 -7.91 -14.45
CA ARG A 227 -13.40 -7.86 -15.91
C ARG A 227 -12.06 -7.91 -16.66
N LEU A 228 -11.08 -7.12 -16.20
CA LEU A 228 -9.77 -7.01 -16.84
C LEU A 228 -8.91 -8.26 -16.62
N GLU A 229 -8.93 -8.85 -15.42
CA GLU A 229 -8.22 -10.11 -15.17
C GLU A 229 -8.77 -11.24 -16.05
N ALA A 230 -10.08 -11.32 -16.27
CA ALA A 230 -10.69 -12.30 -17.17
C ALA A 230 -10.33 -12.05 -18.65
N ALA A 231 -10.22 -10.79 -19.07
CA ALA A 231 -9.78 -10.45 -20.42
C ALA A 231 -8.29 -10.80 -20.63
N LEU A 232 -7.43 -10.33 -19.74
CA LEU A 232 -5.99 -10.63 -19.77
C LEU A 232 -5.71 -12.12 -19.58
N GLY A 233 -6.56 -12.84 -18.84
CA GLY A 233 -6.47 -14.28 -18.66
C GLY A 233 -6.52 -15.07 -19.96
N ARG A 234 -7.27 -14.56 -20.95
CA ARG A 234 -7.40 -15.17 -22.27
C ARG A 234 -6.28 -14.75 -23.22
N GLU A 235 -5.88 -13.48 -23.15
CA GLU A 235 -4.83 -12.93 -24.03
C GLU A 235 -3.43 -13.33 -23.61
N LEU A 236 -3.20 -13.44 -22.30
CA LEU A 236 -1.90 -13.70 -21.69
C LEU A 236 -2.03 -14.86 -20.67
N PRO A 237 -2.45 -16.07 -21.09
CA PRO A 237 -2.75 -17.18 -20.18
C PRO A 237 -1.52 -17.65 -19.39
N GLY A 238 -0.31 -17.47 -19.93
CA GLY A 238 0.93 -17.72 -19.20
C GLY A 238 1.13 -16.74 -18.03
N LEU A 239 0.95 -15.45 -18.28
CA LEU A 239 1.07 -14.42 -17.27
C LEU A 239 -0.03 -14.54 -16.21
N ALA A 240 -1.28 -14.80 -16.62
CA ALA A 240 -2.40 -14.95 -15.72
C ALA A 240 -2.25 -16.15 -14.78
N ARG A 241 -1.72 -17.29 -15.26
CA ARG A 241 -1.40 -18.44 -14.40
C ARG A 241 -0.31 -18.10 -13.38
N ALA A 242 0.74 -17.41 -13.79
CA ALA A 242 1.79 -16.97 -12.89
C ALA A 242 1.24 -15.97 -11.85
N ALA A 243 0.40 -15.01 -12.27
CA ALA A 243 -0.24 -14.06 -11.38
C ALA A 243 -1.18 -14.75 -10.38
N ALA A 244 -1.95 -15.75 -10.80
CA ALA A 244 -2.80 -16.55 -9.92
C ALA A 244 -1.98 -17.27 -8.84
N ALA A 245 -0.82 -17.86 -9.20
CA ALA A 245 0.08 -18.48 -8.23
C ALA A 245 0.63 -17.46 -7.22
N ALA A 246 1.10 -16.31 -7.70
CA ALA A 246 1.62 -15.23 -6.84
C ALA A 246 0.53 -14.62 -5.93
N LYS A 247 -0.70 -14.47 -6.42
CA LYS A 247 -1.88 -14.07 -5.63
C LYS A 247 -2.21 -15.10 -4.55
N GLY A 248 -2.07 -16.40 -4.84
CA GLY A 248 -2.21 -17.47 -3.86
C GLY A 248 -1.15 -17.39 -2.75
N ALA A 249 0.10 -17.11 -3.10
CA ALA A 249 1.19 -16.89 -2.13
C ALA A 249 0.93 -15.67 -1.24
N LEU A 250 0.47 -14.56 -1.81
CA LEU A 250 0.03 -13.36 -1.09
C LEU A 250 -1.13 -13.65 -0.13
N LEU A 251 -2.14 -14.41 -0.58
CA LEU A 251 -3.28 -14.79 0.26
C LEU A 251 -2.85 -15.63 1.47
N ALA A 252 -1.84 -16.48 1.29
CA ALA A 252 -1.28 -17.30 2.37
C ALA A 252 -0.55 -16.47 3.44
N THR A 253 0.04 -15.33 3.07
CA THR A 253 0.67 -14.39 4.01
C THR A 253 -0.31 -13.43 4.68
N ASP A 254 -1.42 -13.10 4.02
CA ASP A 254 -2.48 -12.22 4.52
C ASP A 254 -3.41 -12.93 5.54
N LEU A 255 -3.09 -14.16 5.94
CA LEU A 255 -3.81 -14.89 6.97
C LEU A 255 -3.33 -14.49 8.37
N GLY A 256 -4.04 -13.55 9.00
CA GLY A 256 -4.38 -13.76 10.42
C GLY A 256 -4.01 -12.69 11.45
N ARG A 257 -4.31 -11.40 11.22
CA ARG A 257 -4.50 -10.48 12.35
C ARG A 257 -5.83 -9.72 12.23
N ASP A 258 -6.68 -9.93 13.24
CA ASP A 258 -7.86 -9.13 13.57
C ASP A 258 -9.05 -9.07 12.60
N HIS A 259 -9.15 -9.94 11.59
CA HIS A 259 -10.32 -9.96 10.69
C HIS A 259 -11.66 -10.06 11.45
N ALA A 260 -11.73 -10.86 12.51
CA ALA A 260 -12.95 -10.97 13.34
C ALA A 260 -13.26 -9.71 14.16
N LEU A 261 -12.26 -8.86 14.42
CA LEU A 261 -12.39 -7.62 15.19
C LEU A 261 -12.68 -6.41 14.29
N LEU A 262 -12.56 -6.55 12.97
CA LEU A 262 -12.90 -5.51 12.02
C LEU A 262 -14.42 -5.23 12.04
N PRO A 263 -14.84 -3.96 11.88
CA PRO A 263 -16.24 -3.62 11.68
C PRO A 263 -16.86 -4.39 10.50
N PRO A 264 -18.20 -4.60 10.48
CA PRO A 264 -18.87 -5.40 9.46
C PRO A 264 -18.55 -4.99 8.02
N ARG A 265 -18.48 -3.68 7.72
CA ARG A 265 -18.12 -3.20 6.38
C ARG A 265 -16.68 -3.58 6.00
N ALA A 266 -15.71 -3.33 6.89
CA ALA A 266 -14.30 -3.65 6.67
C ALA A 266 -14.06 -5.15 6.49
N ARG A 267 -14.78 -6.01 7.24
CA ARG A 267 -14.77 -7.47 7.05
C ARG A 267 -15.23 -7.90 5.67
N LEU A 268 -16.34 -7.33 5.22
CA LEU A 268 -16.89 -7.62 3.90
C LEU A 268 -15.91 -7.18 2.79
N CYS A 269 -15.31 -5.99 2.91
CA CYS A 269 -14.26 -5.51 2.00
C CYS A 269 -13.05 -6.45 1.97
N ALA A 270 -12.56 -6.87 3.14
CA ALA A 270 -11.45 -7.82 3.22
C ALA A 270 -11.83 -9.18 2.61
N SER A 271 -13.06 -9.67 2.80
CA SER A 271 -13.55 -10.90 2.17
C SER A 271 -13.60 -10.80 0.64
N LEU A 272 -13.97 -9.64 0.09
CA LEU A 272 -13.90 -9.37 -1.35
C LEU A 272 -12.47 -9.35 -1.88
N THR A 273 -11.52 -8.76 -1.14
CA THR A 273 -10.11 -8.82 -1.51
C THR A 273 -9.60 -10.27 -1.52
N ARG A 274 -9.94 -11.07 -0.50
CA ARG A 274 -9.58 -12.50 -0.46
C ARG A 274 -10.20 -13.30 -1.59
N TRP A 275 -11.45 -13.02 -1.94
CA TRP A 275 -12.12 -13.59 -3.11
C TRP A 275 -11.37 -13.28 -4.40
N LEU A 276 -10.98 -12.02 -4.60
CA LEU A 276 -10.22 -11.62 -5.77
C LEU A 276 -8.86 -12.35 -5.84
N LEU A 277 -8.21 -12.58 -4.69
CA LEU A 277 -6.93 -13.27 -4.61
C LEU A 277 -6.99 -14.78 -4.87
N GLY A 278 -7.97 -15.47 -4.27
CA GLY A 278 -8.00 -16.94 -4.23
C GLY A 278 -9.35 -17.60 -4.49
N GLY A 279 -10.35 -16.85 -4.94
CA GLY A 279 -11.64 -17.36 -5.40
C GLY A 279 -12.62 -17.78 -4.30
N ASN A 280 -12.24 -17.76 -3.02
CA ASN A 280 -13.17 -18.06 -1.91
C ASN A 280 -13.83 -16.76 -1.40
N PRO A 281 -15.15 -16.59 -1.60
CA PRO A 281 -15.82 -15.36 -1.23
C PRO A 281 -16.18 -15.24 0.25
N GLY A 282 -16.22 -16.34 1.02
CA GLY A 282 -16.61 -16.31 2.44
C GLY A 282 -17.89 -15.51 2.68
N GLU A 283 -17.83 -14.55 3.59
CA GLU A 283 -18.96 -13.67 3.93
C GLU A 283 -19.36 -12.71 2.78
N ALA A 284 -18.49 -12.52 1.79
CA ALA A 284 -18.77 -11.73 0.60
C ALA A 284 -19.48 -12.49 -0.52
N ALA A 285 -19.94 -13.73 -0.30
CA ALA A 285 -20.57 -14.57 -1.32
C ALA A 285 -21.64 -13.85 -2.16
N THR A 286 -22.55 -13.10 -1.52
CA THR A 286 -23.60 -12.36 -2.23
C THR A 286 -23.02 -11.30 -3.16
N VAL A 287 -22.06 -10.50 -2.69
CA VAL A 287 -21.46 -9.41 -3.48
C VAL A 287 -20.55 -9.99 -4.57
N ALA A 288 -19.77 -11.02 -4.26
CA ALA A 288 -18.95 -11.75 -5.21
C ALA A 288 -19.81 -12.33 -6.35
N HIS A 289 -20.98 -12.91 -6.04
CA HIS A 289 -21.89 -13.44 -7.04
C HIS A 289 -22.37 -12.38 -8.05
N LEU A 290 -22.60 -11.14 -7.61
CA LEU A 290 -22.96 -10.03 -8.48
C LEU A 290 -21.82 -9.59 -9.41
N LEU A 291 -20.56 -9.83 -9.01
CA LEU A 291 -19.37 -9.47 -9.77
C LEU A 291 -18.90 -10.59 -10.71
N THR A 292 -19.16 -11.86 -10.40
CA THR A 292 -18.75 -13.02 -11.20
C THR A 292 -19.13 -12.93 -12.69
N PRO A 293 -20.31 -12.43 -13.10
CA PRO A 293 -20.66 -12.29 -14.52
C PRO A 293 -19.73 -11.37 -15.32
N LEU A 294 -18.97 -10.49 -14.65
CA LEU A 294 -18.00 -9.62 -15.31
C LEU A 294 -16.78 -10.40 -15.82
N ALA A 295 -16.54 -11.62 -15.34
CA ALA A 295 -15.47 -12.49 -15.80
C ALA A 295 -15.80 -13.20 -17.13
N THR A 296 -16.44 -12.49 -18.05
CA THR A 296 -16.87 -13.00 -19.36
C THR A 296 -16.32 -12.12 -20.48
N ASP A 297 -16.27 -12.64 -21.71
CA ASP A 297 -15.70 -11.89 -22.85
C ASP A 297 -16.58 -10.72 -23.30
N SER A 298 -17.89 -10.83 -23.11
CA SER A 298 -18.88 -9.80 -23.49
C SER A 298 -19.09 -8.73 -22.42
N ALA A 299 -18.46 -8.83 -21.25
CA ALA A 299 -18.66 -7.87 -20.18
C ALA A 299 -18.11 -6.49 -20.58
N THR A 300 -19.00 -5.50 -20.49
CA THR A 300 -18.71 -4.10 -20.82
C THR A 300 -18.49 -3.28 -19.56
N VAL A 301 -17.97 -2.07 -19.73
CA VAL A 301 -17.85 -1.09 -18.64
C VAL A 301 -19.23 -0.73 -18.07
N ALA A 302 -20.27 -0.70 -18.91
CA ALA A 302 -21.65 -0.51 -18.44
C ALA A 302 -22.12 -1.67 -17.53
N ALA A 303 -21.70 -2.91 -17.82
CA ALA A 303 -21.94 -4.04 -16.93
C ALA A 303 -21.21 -3.88 -15.60
N SER A 304 -19.96 -3.41 -15.61
CA SER A 304 -19.21 -3.10 -14.38
C SER A 304 -19.95 -2.08 -13.52
N CYS A 305 -20.46 -1.01 -14.12
CA CYS A 305 -21.21 -0.02 -13.37
C CYS A 305 -22.56 -0.54 -12.86
N ALA A 306 -23.28 -1.34 -13.65
CA ALA A 306 -24.51 -1.99 -13.19
C ALA A 306 -24.23 -2.90 -11.98
N ALA A 307 -23.11 -3.63 -12.00
CA ALA A 307 -22.67 -4.44 -10.87
C ALA A 307 -22.34 -3.57 -9.65
N VAL A 308 -21.68 -2.41 -9.81
CA VAL A 308 -21.45 -1.47 -8.71
C VAL A 308 -22.78 -1.01 -8.10
N THR A 309 -23.75 -0.61 -8.91
CA THR A 309 -25.08 -0.20 -8.43
C THR A 309 -25.77 -1.31 -7.64
N ALA A 310 -25.63 -2.58 -8.08
CA ALA A 310 -26.18 -3.73 -7.36
C ALA A 310 -25.42 -4.07 -6.07
N CYS A 311 -24.08 -3.96 -6.08
CA CYS A 311 -23.22 -4.27 -4.93
C CYS A 311 -23.29 -3.22 -3.82
N TYR A 312 -23.41 -1.94 -4.19
CA TYR A 312 -23.29 -0.81 -3.27
C TYR A 312 -24.21 -0.88 -2.04
N PRO A 313 -25.52 -1.18 -2.16
CA PRO A 313 -26.41 -1.28 -1.00
C PRO A 313 -25.99 -2.34 0.02
N HIS A 314 -25.32 -3.41 -0.41
CA HIS A 314 -24.86 -4.47 0.49
C HIS A 314 -23.77 -3.99 1.44
N LEU A 315 -22.90 -3.07 1.00
CA LEU A 315 -21.82 -2.49 1.82
C LEU A 315 -22.29 -1.22 2.54
N ALA A 316 -23.03 -0.34 1.85
CA ALA A 316 -23.44 0.96 2.38
C ALA A 316 -24.35 0.88 3.62
N ARG A 317 -25.13 -0.21 3.75
CA ARG A 317 -25.97 -0.46 4.93
C ARG A 317 -25.20 -0.94 6.17
N LEU A 318 -23.96 -1.40 6.00
CA LEU A 318 -23.17 -1.95 7.09
C LEU A 318 -22.45 -0.83 7.86
N PRO A 319 -22.40 -0.91 9.20
CA PRO A 319 -21.72 0.08 10.02
C PRO A 319 -20.20 -0.04 9.92
N GLY A 320 -19.54 1.08 10.21
CA GLY A 320 -18.08 1.23 10.23
C GLY A 320 -17.50 1.72 8.91
N ASP A 321 -16.34 2.36 9.01
CA ASP A 321 -15.53 2.74 7.85
C ASP A 321 -14.76 1.52 7.37
N GLY A 322 -14.64 1.38 6.06
CA GLY A 322 -13.97 0.24 5.44
C GLY A 322 -13.58 0.57 4.02
N ALA A 323 -12.40 1.15 3.84
CA ALA A 323 -11.80 1.28 2.53
C ALA A 323 -11.44 -0.12 2.01
N MET A 324 -11.91 -0.45 0.82
CA MET A 324 -11.50 -1.70 0.17
C MET A 324 -10.16 -1.46 -0.50
N ALA A 325 -9.10 -2.02 0.08
CA ALA A 325 -7.76 -1.98 -0.48
C ALA A 325 -7.51 -3.22 -1.34
N LEU A 326 -7.27 -3.02 -2.64
CA LEU A 326 -6.71 -4.07 -3.48
C LEU A 326 -5.18 -4.05 -3.32
N PRO A 327 -4.53 -5.18 -3.07
CA PRO A 327 -3.12 -5.19 -2.67
C PRO A 327 -2.18 -4.71 -3.78
N TYR A 328 -2.56 -4.89 -5.05
CA TYR A 328 -1.76 -4.54 -6.22
C TYR A 328 -2.41 -3.49 -7.14
N LEU A 329 -3.46 -2.79 -6.67
CA LEU A 329 -4.07 -1.65 -7.36
C LEU A 329 -4.53 -0.60 -6.33
N ALA A 330 -4.10 0.63 -6.53
CA ALA A 330 -4.54 1.79 -5.76
C ALA A 330 -5.80 2.42 -6.37
N ALA A 331 -6.35 3.44 -5.71
CA ALA A 331 -7.54 4.14 -6.14
C ALA A 331 -7.42 4.69 -7.57
N LEU A 332 -8.52 4.59 -8.31
CA LEU A 332 -8.65 5.16 -9.66
C LEU A 332 -8.52 6.68 -9.62
N GLN A 333 -8.06 7.25 -10.74
CA GLN A 333 -7.95 8.71 -10.93
C GLN A 333 -8.81 9.20 -12.12
N PRO A 334 -10.14 9.01 -12.14
CA PRO A 334 -10.97 9.29 -13.33
C PRO A 334 -10.80 10.69 -13.90
N LYS A 335 -10.74 11.72 -13.04
CA LYS A 335 -10.55 13.11 -13.46
C LYS A 335 -9.21 13.34 -14.17
N ARG A 336 -8.11 12.87 -13.57
CA ARG A 336 -6.77 13.03 -14.16
C ARG A 336 -6.65 12.29 -15.48
N VAL A 337 -7.15 11.06 -15.54
CA VAL A 337 -7.15 10.27 -16.78
C VAL A 337 -8.02 10.94 -17.84
N ALA A 338 -9.20 11.45 -17.48
CA ALA A 338 -10.05 12.20 -18.40
C ALA A 338 -9.34 13.45 -18.96
N GLU A 339 -8.65 14.22 -18.12
CA GLU A 339 -7.85 15.36 -18.55
C GLU A 339 -6.71 14.97 -19.51
N ALA A 340 -5.97 13.91 -19.19
CA ALA A 340 -4.91 13.37 -20.05
C ALA A 340 -5.47 12.94 -21.42
N LEU A 341 -6.55 12.18 -21.43
CA LEU A 341 -7.19 11.71 -22.66
C LEU A 341 -7.80 12.85 -23.49
N ARG A 342 -8.25 13.95 -22.86
CA ARG A 342 -8.69 15.16 -23.59
C ARG A 342 -7.52 15.89 -24.25
N ARG A 343 -6.32 15.89 -23.66
CA ARG A 343 -5.12 16.50 -24.27
C ARG A 343 -4.63 15.76 -25.52
N GLN A 344 -4.95 14.47 -25.64
CA GLN A 344 -4.52 13.60 -26.73
C GLN A 344 -5.50 13.59 -27.93
N ARG A 345 -6.67 14.26 -27.82
CA ARG A 345 -7.67 14.43 -28.89
C ARG A 345 -7.41 15.70 -29.69
#